data_AF-K6TQV3-F1
#
_entry.id   AF-K6TQV3-F1
#
_cell.length_a   1.000
_cell.length_b   1.000
_cell.length_c   1.000
_cell.angle_alpha   90.00
_cell.angle_beta   90.00
_cell.angle_gamma   90.00
#
_symmetry.space_group_name_H-M   'P 1'
#
loop_
_entity.id
_entity.type
_entity.pdbx_description
1 polymer ?
#
loop_
_entity_poly.entity_id
_entity_poly.type
_entity_poly.pdbx_seq_one_letter_code
_entity_poly.pdbx_strand_id
1 'polypeptide(L)' 'MEKYRDHEIIVIQNNENQYPYKAIAKIGNTEIKHKGQSESEAISLVKQSINKLKSKNLL' A
#
# COMPACT_ATOMS: atom_id res chain seq x y z
N MET A 1 1.20 11.70 -1.43
CA MET A 1 0.40 10.83 -2.33
C MET A 1 1.34 10.34 -3.42
N GLU A 2 1.54 9.03 -3.53
CA GLU A 2 2.48 8.45 -4.49
C GLU A 2 1.70 7.74 -5.61
N LYS A 3 2.05 8.03 -6.86
CA LYS A 3 1.50 7.30 -8.01
C LYS A 3 2.36 6.07 -8.28
N TYR A 4 1.75 4.90 -8.23
CA TYR A 4 2.39 3.65 -8.62
C TYR A 4 1.62 3.01 -9.77
N ARG A 5 2.16 3.13 -10.98
CA ARG A 5 1.49 2.75 -12.24
C ARG A 5 0.15 3.47 -12.36
N ASP A 6 -0.94 2.73 -12.55
CA ASP A 6 -2.31 3.23 -12.68
C ASP A 6 -3.04 3.35 -11.33
N HIS A 7 -2.31 3.29 -10.21
CA HIS A 7 -2.88 3.24 -8.87
C HIS A 7 -2.32 4.36 -7.98
N GLU A 8 -3.20 4.98 -7.21
CA GLU A 8 -2.82 5.96 -6.21
C GLU A 8 -2.58 5.27 -4.86
N ILE A 9 -1.41 5.52 -4.28
CA ILE A 9 -1.04 5.09 -2.94
C ILE A 9 -1.09 6.30 -2.01
N ILE A 10 -1.99 6.25 -1.04
CA ILE A 10 -2.11 7.23 0.03
C ILE A 10 -1.40 6.67 1.26
N VAL A 11 -0.50 7.45 1.85
CA VAL A 11 0.13 7.13 3.13
C VAL A 11 -0.46 8.03 4.19
N ILE A 12 -0.88 7.43 5.29
CA ILE A 12 -1.36 8.13 6.48
C ILE A 12 -0.47 7.75 7.66
N GLN A 13 -0.24 8.71 8.56
CA GLN A 13 0.32 8.40 9.86
C GLN A 13 -0.75 7.70 10.71
N ASN A 14 -0.32 6.68 11.42
CA ASN A 14 -1.11 5.88 12.32
C ASN A 14 -0.59 6.11 13.74
N ASN A 15 -1.47 6.26 14.73
CA ASN A 15 -1.07 6.53 16.12
C ASN A 15 -0.55 5.27 16.85
N GLU A 16 0.02 4.31 16.13
CA GLU A 16 0.55 3.07 16.70
C GLU A 16 2.08 3.13 16.77
N ASN A 17 2.64 2.93 17.97
CA ASN A 17 4.09 3.00 18.20
C ASN A 17 4.91 2.00 17.35
N GLN A 18 4.37 0.80 17.09
CA GLN A 18 5.11 -0.22 16.33
C GLN A 18 4.98 -0.05 14.81
N TYR A 19 3.89 0.59 14.34
CA TYR A 19 3.65 0.82 12.92
C TYR A 19 3.01 2.20 12.69
N PRO A 20 3.82 3.27 12.79
CA PRO A 20 3.34 4.64 12.70
C PRO A 20 2.89 5.05 11.30
N TYR A 21 3.05 4.20 10.28
CA TYR A 21 2.62 4.51 8.91
C TYR A 21 1.71 3.43 8.36
N LYS A 22 0.71 3.85 7.59
CA LYS A 22 -0.20 2.97 6.84
C LYS A 22 -0.32 3.47 5.42
N ALA A 23 0.02 2.62 4.46
CA ALA A 23 -0.17 2.87 3.04
C ALA A 23 -1.44 2.16 2.55
N ILE A 24 -2.18 2.82 1.66
CA ILE A 24 -3.45 2.38 1.11
C ILE A 24 -3.42 2.61 -0.40
N ALA A 25 -3.52 1.54 -1.19
CA ALA A 25 -3.71 1.61 -2.63
C ALA A 25 -5.15 1.25 -3.00
N LYS A 26 -5.76 2.05 -3.86
CA LYS A 26 -7.09 1.77 -4.42
C LYS A 26 -6.95 1.28 -5.86
N ILE A 27 -7.49 0.09 -6.13
CA ILE A 27 -7.46 -0.56 -7.44
C ILE A 27 -8.88 -0.98 -7.80
N GLY A 28 -9.57 -0.16 -8.57
CA GLY A 28 -10.99 -0.37 -8.87
C GLY A 28 -11.82 -0.45 -7.58
N ASN A 29 -12.43 -1.61 -7.34
CA ASN A 29 -13.22 -1.92 -6.13
C ASN A 29 -12.40 -2.55 -5.00
N THR A 30 -11.11 -2.81 -5.21
CA THR A 30 -10.24 -3.44 -4.23
C THR A 30 -9.35 -2.39 -3.54
N GLU A 31 -9.26 -2.49 -2.22
CA GLU A 31 -8.34 -1.68 -1.41
C GLU A 31 -7.24 -2.59 -0.84
N ILE A 32 -5.98 -2.23 -1.08
CA ILE A 32 -4.81 -2.92 -0.53
C ILE A 32 -4.18 -1.99 0.48
N LYS A 33 -4.06 -2.44 1.74
CA LYS A 33 -3.49 -1.65 2.82
C LYS A 33 -2.44 -2.41 3.59
N HIS A 34 -1.35 -1.74 3.92
CA HIS A 34 -0.29 -2.26 4.78
C HIS A 34 0.20 -1.22 5.76
N LYS A 35 0.61 -1.67 6.94
CA LYS A 35 1.26 -0.86 7.95
C LYS A 35 2.78 -1.07 7.87
N GLY A 36 3.56 -0.05 8.26
CA GLY A 36 5.01 -0.09 8.26
C GLY A 36 5.59 0.80 9.36
N GLN A 37 6.84 0.51 9.74
CA GLN A 37 7.65 1.32 10.65
C GLN A 37 8.07 2.64 10.00
N SER A 38 8.12 2.68 8.66
CA SER A 38 8.41 3.87 7.85
C SER A 38 7.41 4.02 6.70
N GLU A 39 7.26 5.24 6.16
CA GLU A 39 6.43 5.50 4.97
C GLU A 39 6.83 4.59 3.80
N SER A 40 8.14 4.52 3.54
CA SER A 40 8.73 3.70 2.47
C SER A 40 8.44 2.21 2.63
N GLU A 41 8.45 1.71 3.87
CA GLU A 41 8.14 0.31 4.17
C GLU A 41 6.66 0.01 3.90
N ALA A 42 5.76 0.86 4.41
CA ALA A 42 4.33 0.70 4.17
C ALA A 42 4.02 0.72 2.66
N ILE A 43 4.61 1.65 1.92
CA ILE A 43 4.51 1.73 0.45
C ILE A 43 5.06 0.46 -0.22
N SER A 44 6.24 -0.01 0.20
CA SER A 44 6.88 -1.19 -0.36
C SER A 44 6.00 -2.44 -0.20
N LEU A 45 5.40 -2.65 0.97
CA LEU A 45 4.51 -3.76 1.24
C LEU A 45 3.23 -3.72 0.38
N VAL A 46 2.68 -2.52 0.17
CA VAL A 46 1.56 -2.31 -0.77
C VAL A 46 1.98 -2.65 -2.20
N LYS A 47 3.12 -2.14 -2.69
CA LYS A 47 3.65 -2.45 -4.03
C LYS A 47 3.88 -3.95 -4.24
N GLN A 48 4.45 -4.63 -3.24
CA GLN A 48 4.65 -6.08 -3.28
C GLN A 48 3.33 -6.84 -3.38
N SER A 49 2.32 -6.41 -2.62
CA SER A 49 0.98 -7.02 -2.66
C SER A 49 0.30 -6.82 -4.02
N ILE A 50 0.40 -5.62 -4.60
CA ILE A 50 -0.11 -5.34 -5.95
C ILE A 50 0.57 -6.25 -6.97
N ASN A 51 1.91 -6.35 -6.93
CA ASN A 51 2.65 -7.20 -7.85
C ASN A 51 2.27 -8.67 -7.69
N LYS A 52 2.12 -9.17 -6.46
CA LYS A 52 1.69 -10.54 -6.19
C LYS A 52 0.28 -10.83 -6.71
N LEU A 53 -0.64 -9.89 -6.59
CA LEU A 53 -2.01 -10.02 -7.10
C LEU A 53 -2.06 -9.97 -8.63
N LYS A 54 -1.29 -9.08 -9.26
CA LYS A 54 -1.12 -9.05 -10.73
C LYS A 54 -0.50 -10.33 -11.27
N SER A 55 0.55 -10.85 -10.64
CA SER A 55 1.16 -12.13 -11.03
C SER A 55 0.20 -13.32 -10.93
N LYS A 56 -0.89 -13.19 -10.16
CA LYS A 56 -1.94 -14.20 -10.03
C LYS A 56 -3.17 -13.92 -10.90
N ASN A 57 -3.16 -12.87 -11.74
CA ASN A 57 -4.32 -12.38 -12.51
C ASN A 57 -5.57 -12.12 -11.63
N LEU A 58 -5.36 -11.67 -10.38
CA LEU A 58 -6.44 -11.31 -9.44
C LEU A 58 -6.79 -9.82 -9.48
N LEU A 59 -6.04 -9.03 -10.26
CA LEU A 59 -6.18 -7.59 -10.52
C LEU A 59 -5.84 -7.32 -11.99
#